data_AF-A0AAP4D644-F1
#
_entry.id   AF-A0AAP4D644-F1
#
_cell.length_a   1.000
_cell.length_b   1.000
_cell.length_c   1.000
_cell.angle_alpha   90.00
_cell.angle_beta   90.00
_cell.angle_gamma   90.00
#
_symmetry.space_group_name_H-M   'P 1'
#
loop_
_entity.id
_entity.type
_entity.pdbx_description
1 polymer ?
#
loop_
_entity_poly.entity_id
_entity_poly.type
_entity_poly.pdbx_seq_one_letter_code
_entity_poly.pdbx_strand_id
1 'polypeptide(L)' 'MIEHDEAASPEDAAAGASVIIDDGRDWAAWLVWAMNSRRRISEKVFALPPERPQIVKVNVKPKKKPRRRKFSLFTDF' A
#
# COMPACT_ATOMS: atom_id res chain seq x y z
N MET A 1 -0.40 -30.15 35.25
CA MET A 1 -1.11 -28.96 34.75
C MET A 1 -0.04 -28.07 34.17
N ILE A 2 0.20 -28.15 32.86
CA ILE A 2 1.10 -27.24 32.15
C ILE A 2 0.17 -26.30 31.41
N GLU A 3 0.06 -25.07 31.90
CA GLU A 3 -0.68 -24.03 31.20
C GLU A 3 0.14 -23.68 29.97
N HIS A 4 -0.40 -24.06 28.80
CA HIS A 4 0.08 -23.56 27.54
C HIS A 4 -0.41 -22.12 27.43
N ASP A 5 0.45 -21.16 27.78
CA ASP A 5 0.26 -19.78 27.35
C ASP A 5 0.33 -19.76 25.82
N GLU A 6 -0.85 -19.84 25.20
CA GLU A 6 -1.03 -19.72 23.77
C GLU A 6 -0.69 -18.29 23.36
N ALA A 7 0.58 -18.06 23.05
CA ALA A 7 1.05 -16.83 22.46
C ALA A 7 0.30 -16.64 21.14
N ALA A 8 -0.62 -15.68 21.12
CA ALA A 8 -1.36 -15.28 19.93
C ALA A 8 -0.39 -15.14 18.73
N SER A 9 -0.64 -15.93 17.68
CA SER A 9 0.13 -15.84 16.45
C SER A 9 0.05 -14.40 15.91
N PRO A 10 1.13 -13.80 15.40
CA PRO A 10 1.09 -12.48 14.78
C PRO A 10 0.13 -12.39 13.59
N GLU A 11 -0.34 -13.55 13.09
CA GLU A 11 -1.34 -13.69 12.04
C GLU A 11 -2.76 -13.32 12.53
N ASP A 12 -3.07 -13.54 13.81
CA ASP A 12 -4.40 -13.28 14.39
C ASP A 12 -4.65 -11.79 14.69
N ALA A 13 -3.58 -10.96 14.71
CA ALA A 13 -3.68 -9.52 14.94
C ALA A 13 -4.01 -8.69 13.67
N ALA A 14 -4.08 -9.31 12.49
CA ALA A 14 -4.08 -8.61 11.21
C ALA A 14 -5.43 -8.57 10.46
N ALA A 15 -6.45 -9.33 10.89
CA ALA A 15 -7.76 -9.35 10.24
C ALA A 15 -8.54 -8.04 10.52
N GLY A 16 -8.36 -7.03 9.65
CA GLY A 16 -9.12 -5.77 9.67
C GLY A 16 -8.28 -4.49 9.83
N ALA A 17 -6.95 -4.58 9.94
CA ALA A 17 -6.08 -3.42 10.00
C ALA A 17 -5.91 -2.77 8.61
N SER A 18 -6.21 -1.48 8.49
CA SER A 18 -5.90 -0.71 7.28
C SER A 18 -4.41 -0.33 7.27
N VAL A 19 -3.70 -0.69 6.21
CA VAL A 19 -2.26 -0.47 6.07
C VAL A 19 -1.98 0.24 4.74
N ILE A 20 -0.95 1.08 4.72
CA ILE A 20 -0.39 1.69 3.51
C ILE A 20 0.87 0.89 3.18
N ILE A 21 0.91 0.33 1.97
CA ILE A 21 2.04 -0.45 1.46
C ILE A 21 2.68 0.37 0.34
N ASP A 22 3.96 0.69 0.52
CA ASP A 22 4.82 1.23 -0.52
C ASP A 22 5.77 0.11 -0.95
N ASP A 23 5.66 -0.30 -2.21
CA ASP A 23 6.43 -1.40 -2.75
C ASP A 23 7.86 -1.01 -3.13
N GLY A 24 8.23 0.28 -3.08
CA GLY A 24 9.61 0.75 -3.25
C GLY A 24 10.24 0.47 -4.60
N ARG A 25 9.45 0.16 -5.63
CA ARG A 25 9.92 -0.14 -6.99
C ARG A 25 9.94 1.11 -7.86
N ASP A 26 10.82 1.10 -8.87
CA ASP A 26 10.71 2.08 -9.95
C ASP A 26 9.56 1.69 -10.89
N TRP A 27 8.58 2.57 -11.00
CA TRP A 27 7.44 2.40 -11.88
C TRP A 27 7.53 3.27 -13.15
N ALA A 28 8.52 4.16 -13.26
CA ALA A 28 8.55 5.17 -14.31
C ALA A 28 8.50 4.56 -15.73
N ALA A 29 9.39 3.61 -16.01
CA ALA A 29 9.42 2.93 -17.31
C ALA A 29 8.13 2.14 -17.58
N TRP A 30 7.58 1.49 -16.56
CA TRP A 30 6.33 0.74 -16.69
C TRP A 30 5.14 1.66 -16.99
N LEU A 31 5.05 2.82 -16.33
CA LEU A 31 4.01 3.82 -16.57
C LEU A 31 4.04 4.31 -18.02
N VAL A 32 5.24 4.66 -18.53
CA VAL A 32 5.43 5.06 -19.93
C VAL A 32 5.01 3.94 -20.89
N TRP A 33 5.40 2.69 -20.59
CA TRP A 33 4.99 1.53 -21.37
C TRP A 33 3.46 1.36 -21.37
N ALA A 34 2.81 1.47 -20.22
CA ALA A 34 1.37 1.30 -20.05
C ALA A 34 0.59 2.41 -20.79
N MET A 35 1.05 3.66 -20.70
CA MET A 35 0.47 4.80 -21.43
C MET A 35 0.51 4.57 -22.95
N ASN A 36 1.56 3.93 -23.46
CA ASN A 36 1.73 3.64 -24.89
C ASN A 36 1.04 2.34 -25.37
N SER A 37 0.21 1.69 -24.54
CA SER A 37 -0.46 0.41 -24.89
C SER A 37 -1.27 0.48 -26.19
N ARG A 38 -2.13 1.49 -26.35
CA ARG A 38 -2.97 1.65 -27.56
C ARG A 38 -2.13 1.83 -28.83
N ARG A 39 -1.05 2.61 -28.75
CA ARG A 39 -0.12 2.81 -29.87
C ARG A 39 0.53 1.50 -30.29
N ARG A 40 1.03 0.72 -29.32
CA ARG A 40 1.65 -0.59 -29.58
C ARG A 40 0.69 -1.57 -30.25
N ILE A 41 -0.59 -1.58 -29.83
CA ILE A 41 -1.64 -2.39 -30.48
C ILE A 41 -1.87 -1.93 -31.93
N SER A 42 -2.01 -0.63 -32.17
CA SER A 42 -2.22 -0.06 -33.51
C SER A 42 -1.06 -0.35 -34.46
N GLU A 43 0.17 -0.24 -33.96
CA GLU A 43 1.39 -0.52 -34.72
C GLU A 43 1.69 -2.03 -34.81
N LYS A 44 0.85 -2.87 -34.19
CA LYS A 44 1.03 -4.34 -34.10
C LYS A 44 2.39 -4.74 -33.51
N VAL A 45 2.94 -3.91 -32.63
CA VAL A 45 4.21 -4.14 -31.96
C VAL A 45 3.95 -4.90 -30.66
N PHE A 46 4.44 -6.14 -30.60
CA PHE A 46 4.53 -6.87 -29.35
C PHE A 46 5.80 -6.47 -28.59
N ALA A 47 5.62 -5.81 -27.45
CA ALA A 47 6.70 -5.46 -26.54
C ALA A 47 6.33 -5.89 -25.12
N LEU A 48 7.21 -6.64 -24.48
CA LEU A 48 7.07 -7.03 -23.08
C LEU A 48 7.12 -5.80 -22.16
N PRO A 49 6.46 -5.86 -20.99
CA PRO A 49 6.58 -4.80 -19.99
C PRO A 49 8.03 -4.69 -19.52
N PRO A 50 8.53 -3.47 -19.27
CA PRO A 50 9.87 -3.27 -18.75
C PRO A 50 9.99 -3.82 -17.33
N GLU A 51 11.22 -4.12 -16.92
CA GLU A 51 11.52 -4.51 -15.55
C GLU A 51 11.15 -3.41 -14.55
N ARG A 52 10.75 -3.82 -13.35
CA ARG A 52 10.42 -2.93 -12.23
C ARG A 52 11.43 -3.17 -11.11
N PRO A 53 12.62 -2.55 -11.19
CA PRO A 53 13.69 -2.78 -10.22
C PRO A 53 13.26 -2.32 -8.83
N GLN A 54 13.70 -3.08 -7.82
CA GLN A 54 13.51 -2.73 -6.43
C GLN A 54 14.56 -1.68 -6.05
N ILE A 55 14.17 -0.42 -5.87
CA ILE A 55 15.11 0.66 -5.50
C ILE A 55 15.20 0.76 -3.98
N VAL A 56 14.05 0.73 -3.31
CA VAL A 56 13.92 0.93 -1.86
C VAL A 56 13.30 -0.31 -1.25
N LYS A 57 13.60 -0.64 0.02
CA LYS A 57 12.93 -1.74 0.71
C LYS A 57 11.43 -1.47 0.82
N VAL A 58 10.62 -2.52 0.68
CA VAL A 58 9.16 -2.46 0.88
C VAL A 58 8.86 -1.89 2.25
N ASN A 59 7.95 -0.92 2.29
CA ASN A 59 7.58 -0.20 3.49
C ASN A 59 6.09 -0.36 3.79
N VAL A 60 5.79 -0.87 4.98
CA VAL A 60 4.44 -1.20 5.41
C VAL A 60 4.12 -0.35 6.64
N LYS A 61 3.17 0.58 6.52
CA LYS A 61 2.80 1.52 7.60
C LYS A 61 1.33 1.40 7.95
N PRO A 62 0.95 1.39 9.24
CA PRO A 62 -0.46 1.43 9.62
C PRO A 62 -1.11 2.74 9.12
N LYS A 63 -2.31 2.64 8.55
CA LYS A 63 -3.07 3.81 8.11
C LYS A 63 -3.61 4.55 9.34
N LYS A 64 -3.00 5.68 9.69
CA LYS A 64 -3.44 6.52 10.82
C LYS A 64 -4.85 7.06 10.54
N LYS A 65 -5.83 6.68 11.36
CA LYS A 65 -7.18 7.28 11.31
C LYS A 65 -7.10 8.72 11.85
N PRO A 66 -7.71 9.72 11.18
CA PRO A 66 -7.75 11.08 11.71
C PRO A 66 -8.54 11.09 13.02
N ARG A 67 -7.97 11.63 14.10
CA ARG A 67 -8.73 11.90 15.33
C ARG A 67 -9.73 13.02 15.03
N ARG A 68 -11.03 12.75 15.21
CA ARG A 68 -12.06 13.81 15.16
C ARG A 68 -11.69 14.86 16.21
N ARG A 69 -11.40 16.09 15.78
CA ARG A 69 -11.23 17.23 16.69
C ARG A 69 -12.61 17.52 17.30
N LYS A 70 -12.74 17.45 18.62
CA LYS A 70 -13.93 17.95 19.30
C LYS A 70 -13.85 19.47 19.25
N PHE A 71 -14.78 20.13 18.55
CA PHE A 71 -15.00 21.56 18.72
C PHE A 71 -15.61 21.74 20.11
N SER A 72 -14.84 22.30 21.05
CA SER A 72 -15.45 22.86 22.26
C SER A 72 -16.15 24.14 21.82
N LEU A 73 -17.46 24.09 21.68
CA LEU A 73 -18.27 25.31 21.68
C LEU A 73 -18.11 25.91 23.08
N PHE A 74 -17.20 26.87 23.20
CA PHE A 74 -17.17 27.79 24.34
C PHE A 74 -18.36 28.72 24.13
N THR A 75 -19.50 28.36 24.71
CA THR A 75 -20.67 29.24 24.81
C THR A 75 -20.72 29.78 26.23
N ASP A 76 -20.09 30.93 26.44
CA ASP A 76 -20.42 31.80 27.56
C ASP A 76 -21.41 32.85 27.02
N PHE A 77 -22.64 32.80 27.52
CA PHE A 77 -23.67 33.84 27.36
C PHE A 77 -24.25 34.13 28.75
#